data_AF-A0A922JL33-F1
#
_entry.id   AF-A0A922JL33-F1
#
_cell.length_a   1.000
_cell.length_b   1.000
_cell.length_c   1.000
_cell.angle_alpha   90.00
_cell.angle_beta   90.00
_cell.angle_gamma   90.00
#
_symmetry.space_group_name_H-M   'P 1'
#
loop_
_entity.id
_entity.type
_entity.pdbx_description
1 polymer ?
#
loop_
_entity_poly.entity_id
_entity_poly.type
_entity_poly.pdbx_seq_one_letter_code
_entity_poly.pdbx_strand_id
1 'polypeptide(L)'
;MELLLQKVGEDVLPGVVIICGGSFRRGKASCGDLDIIITHPDGKSHRGFLSKYVKRLKDMKFLREDLVFSAHGKEGTNHGVDTYFGLCTYPGRELRHRIDFKVFPRDIYAFGLIAWTGNDVLNRRLRLLAESKGFRLDDTGLFPATHSSGGKWGTRASASLKFETEKEVFDFLGFPWLEPHERNL
;
A
#
# COMPACT_ATOMS: atom_id res chain seq x y z
N MET A 1 2.54 -15.20 10.93
CA MET A 1 1.84 -13.92 11.19
C MET A 1 1.00 -13.52 10.01
N GLU A 2 1.55 -13.47 8.79
CA GLU A 2 0.78 -13.23 7.57
C GLU A 2 -0.50 -14.09 7.52
N LEU A 3 -0.39 -15.41 7.78
CA LEU A 3 -1.55 -16.31 7.88
C LEU A 3 -2.59 -15.91 8.93
N LEU A 4 -2.17 -15.34 10.08
CA LEU A 4 -3.10 -14.86 11.10
C LEU A 4 -3.86 -13.63 10.59
N LEU A 5 -3.14 -12.68 10.00
CA LEU A 5 -3.72 -11.45 9.43
C LEU A 5 -4.67 -11.79 8.28
N GLN A 6 -4.26 -12.66 7.37
CA GLN A 6 -5.10 -13.16 6.28
C GLN A 6 -6.36 -13.85 6.79
N LYS A 7 -6.24 -14.75 7.77
CA LYS A 7 -7.41 -15.44 8.36
C LYS A 7 -8.39 -14.46 9.00
N VAL A 8 -7.89 -13.53 9.83
CA VAL A 8 -8.75 -12.51 10.46
C VAL A 8 -9.36 -11.59 9.40
N GLY A 9 -8.64 -11.31 8.31
CA GLY A 9 -9.14 -10.54 7.18
C GLY A 9 -10.30 -11.24 6.49
N GLU A 10 -10.13 -12.52 6.15
CA GLU A 10 -11.16 -13.35 5.51
C GLU A 10 -12.41 -13.49 6.39
N ASP A 11 -12.24 -13.62 7.71
CA ASP A 11 -13.36 -13.64 8.67
C ASP A 11 -14.15 -12.31 8.67
N VAL A 12 -13.49 -11.17 8.39
CA VAL A 12 -14.11 -9.83 8.37
C VAL A 12 -14.72 -9.50 7.02
N LEU A 13 -14.06 -9.88 5.94
CA LEU A 13 -14.47 -9.65 4.56
C LEU A 13 -13.96 -10.80 3.67
N PRO A 14 -14.83 -11.74 3.29
CA PRO A 14 -14.44 -12.84 2.40
C PRO A 14 -13.90 -12.34 1.06
N GLY A 15 -12.80 -12.92 0.60
CA GLY A 15 -12.14 -12.54 -0.66
C GLY A 15 -11.23 -11.31 -0.56
N VAL A 16 -10.99 -10.79 0.66
CA VAL A 16 -10.00 -9.72 0.87
C VAL A 16 -8.59 -10.23 0.56
N VAL A 17 -7.81 -9.42 -0.15
CA VAL A 17 -6.40 -9.72 -0.44
C VAL A 17 -5.54 -8.97 0.55
N ILE A 18 -4.76 -9.71 1.34
CA ILE A 18 -3.81 -9.18 2.33
C ILE A 18 -2.43 -9.74 2.03
N ILE A 19 -1.47 -8.85 1.74
CA ILE A 19 -0.08 -9.19 1.43
C ILE A 19 0.85 -8.47 2.39
N CYS A 20 1.82 -9.21 2.95
CA CYS A 20 2.96 -8.59 3.61
C CYS A 20 3.91 -7.98 2.55
N GLY A 21 4.16 -6.69 2.67
CA GLY A 21 5.06 -5.89 1.84
C GLY A 21 6.45 -5.74 2.44
N GLY A 22 7.06 -4.61 2.14
CA GLY A 22 8.28 -4.13 2.79
C GLY A 22 9.45 -5.09 2.66
N SER A 23 10.29 -5.07 3.68
CA SER A 23 11.45 -5.96 3.79
C SER A 23 11.09 -7.44 3.79
N PHE A 24 9.91 -7.80 4.30
CA PHE A 24 9.40 -9.17 4.31
C PHE A 24 9.17 -9.69 2.88
N ARG A 25 8.44 -8.94 2.05
CA ARG A 25 8.18 -9.33 0.65
C ARG A 25 9.44 -9.41 -0.19
N ARG A 26 10.45 -8.61 0.15
CA ARG A 26 11.78 -8.64 -0.50
C ARG A 26 12.69 -9.75 0.03
N GLY A 27 12.20 -10.64 0.89
CA GLY A 27 12.95 -11.81 1.37
C GLY A 27 14.09 -11.48 2.34
N LYS A 28 14.05 -10.33 3.04
CA LYS A 28 15.06 -10.04 4.06
C LYS A 28 14.92 -10.97 5.26
N ALA A 29 16.04 -11.43 5.80
CA ALA A 29 16.08 -12.32 6.97
C ALA A 29 15.52 -11.67 8.25
N SER A 30 15.58 -10.34 8.34
CA SER A 30 15.00 -9.55 9.43
C SER A 30 14.17 -8.39 8.88
N CYS A 31 13.08 -8.09 9.57
CA CYS A 31 12.14 -7.02 9.25
C CYS A 31 12.06 -6.07 10.45
N GLY A 32 12.14 -4.76 10.21
CA GLY A 32 12.00 -3.76 11.28
C GLY A 32 10.54 -3.52 11.66
N ASP A 33 9.69 -3.53 10.64
CA ASP A 33 8.27 -3.23 10.63
C ASP A 33 7.50 -4.25 9.78
N LEU A 34 6.18 -4.19 9.89
CA LEU A 34 5.25 -5.05 9.17
C LEU A 34 4.37 -4.19 8.29
N ASP A 35 4.77 -4.05 7.03
CA ASP A 35 3.99 -3.35 6.03
C ASP A 35 2.95 -4.31 5.45
N ILE A 36 1.66 -4.02 5.61
CA ILE A 36 0.56 -4.85 5.13
C ILE A 36 -0.24 -4.08 4.10
N ILE A 37 -0.22 -4.56 2.85
CA ILE A 37 -0.99 -4.01 1.75
C ILE A 37 -2.27 -4.83 1.59
N ILE A 38 -3.40 -4.12 1.55
CA ILE A 38 -4.72 -4.72 1.54
C ILE A 38 -5.52 -4.19 0.34
N THR A 39 -6.28 -5.05 -0.32
CA THR A 39 -7.28 -4.64 -1.32
C THR A 39 -8.42 -5.64 -1.38
N HIS A 40 -9.44 -5.36 -2.19
CA HIS A 40 -10.48 -6.31 -2.50
C HIS A 40 -10.72 -6.36 -4.02
N PRO A 41 -10.78 -7.54 -4.66
CA PRO A 41 -10.83 -7.67 -6.13
C PRO A 41 -12.00 -6.95 -6.79
N ASP A 42 -13.13 -6.81 -6.11
CA ASP A 42 -14.32 -6.14 -6.65
C ASP A 42 -14.21 -4.61 -6.75
N GLY A 43 -13.11 -4.02 -6.23
CA GLY A 43 -12.88 -2.58 -6.22
C GLY A 43 -13.83 -1.75 -5.35
N LYS A 44 -14.70 -2.38 -4.54
CA LYS A 44 -15.75 -1.70 -3.76
C LYS A 44 -15.81 -2.14 -2.30
N SER A 45 -15.67 -3.43 -2.01
CA SER A 45 -15.86 -3.99 -0.67
C SER A 45 -14.73 -3.65 0.31
N HIS A 46 -13.59 -3.16 -0.18
CA HIS A 46 -12.52 -2.63 0.66
C HIS A 46 -12.97 -1.42 1.51
N ARG A 47 -14.03 -0.70 1.11
CA ARG A 47 -14.49 0.52 1.79
C ARG A 47 -15.03 0.21 3.18
N GLY A 48 -14.46 0.85 4.20
CA GLY A 48 -14.82 0.63 5.60
C GLY A 48 -14.29 -0.70 6.18
N PHE A 49 -13.49 -1.45 5.43
CA PHE A 49 -12.83 -2.67 5.92
C PHE A 49 -11.88 -2.35 7.06
N LEU A 50 -11.05 -1.30 6.93
CA LEU A 50 -9.98 -0.98 7.89
C LEU A 50 -10.50 -0.86 9.33
N SER A 51 -11.60 -0.12 9.53
CA SER A 51 -12.18 0.08 10.86
C SER A 51 -12.64 -1.23 11.51
N LYS A 52 -13.27 -2.12 10.73
CA LYS A 52 -13.71 -3.44 11.23
C LYS A 52 -12.50 -4.33 11.55
N TYR A 53 -11.50 -4.31 10.67
CA TYR A 53 -10.31 -5.14 10.78
C TYR A 53 -9.44 -4.73 11.98
N VAL A 54 -9.16 -3.44 12.14
CA VAL A 54 -8.43 -2.90 13.30
C VAL A 54 -9.16 -3.21 14.60
N LYS A 55 -10.49 -3.02 14.65
CA LYS A 55 -11.31 -3.39 15.82
C LYS A 55 -11.13 -4.87 16.17
N ARG A 56 -11.28 -5.76 15.19
CA ARG A 56 -11.14 -7.21 15.40
C ARG A 56 -9.77 -7.61 15.95
N LEU A 57 -8.70 -7.02 15.41
CA LEU A 57 -7.33 -7.29 15.87
C LEU A 57 -7.06 -6.74 17.28
N LYS A 58 -7.70 -5.62 17.67
CA LYS A 58 -7.65 -5.09 19.04
C LYS A 58 -8.41 -5.97 20.03
N ASP A 59 -9.58 -6.47 19.65
CA ASP A 59 -10.37 -7.39 20.49
C ASP A 59 -9.57 -8.66 20.82
N MET A 60 -8.71 -9.11 19.89
CA MET A 60 -7.79 -10.23 20.09
C MET A 60 -6.49 -9.84 20.81
N LYS A 61 -6.34 -8.60 21.24
CA LYS A 61 -5.13 -8.02 21.87
C LYS A 61 -3.88 -8.17 21.00
N PHE A 62 -4.04 -8.23 19.68
CA PHE A 62 -2.93 -8.26 18.73
C PHE A 62 -2.41 -6.84 18.48
N LEU A 63 -3.30 -5.91 18.12
CA LEU A 63 -2.98 -4.47 18.05
C LEU A 63 -3.09 -3.86 19.45
N ARG A 64 -2.18 -2.93 19.76
CA ARG A 64 -2.02 -2.33 21.09
C ARG A 64 -2.21 -0.82 21.07
N GLU A 65 -1.35 -0.11 20.36
CA GLU A 65 -1.38 1.36 20.27
C GLU A 65 -1.60 1.81 18.83
N ASP A 66 -2.32 2.92 18.70
CA ASP A 66 -2.51 3.60 17.43
C ASP A 66 -1.55 4.78 17.32
N LEU A 67 -0.88 4.89 16.19
CA LEU A 67 -0.03 6.04 15.85
C LEU A 67 -0.72 6.91 14.79
N VAL A 68 -1.28 6.28 13.76
CA VAL A 68 -2.04 6.93 12.70
C VAL A 68 -3.29 6.11 12.41
N PHE A 69 -4.44 6.77 12.27
CA PHE A 69 -5.66 6.14 11.80
C PHE A 69 -6.38 7.10 10.87
N SER A 70 -6.47 6.74 9.60
CA SER A 70 -7.19 7.48 8.57
C SER A 70 -8.03 6.48 7.77
N ALA A 71 -9.34 6.53 7.95
CA ALA A 71 -10.29 5.73 7.17
C ALA A 71 -11.28 6.67 6.49
N HIS A 72 -11.49 6.47 5.20
CA HIS A 72 -12.39 7.28 4.40
C HIS A 72 -13.79 6.64 4.46
N GLY A 73 -14.78 7.46 4.77
CA GLY A 73 -16.18 7.07 4.69
C GLY A 73 -16.65 6.89 3.25
N LYS A 74 -17.98 6.87 3.05
CA LYS A 74 -18.56 6.86 1.70
C LYS A 74 -18.29 8.13 0.89
N GLU A 75 -17.81 9.19 1.53
CA GLU A 75 -17.58 10.53 0.97
C GLU A 75 -16.08 10.87 1.08
N GLY A 76 -15.34 10.72 -0.03
CA GLY A 76 -13.87 10.65 -0.04
C GLY A 76 -13.17 11.98 -0.39
N THR A 77 -12.07 12.27 0.30
CA THR A 77 -11.20 13.44 0.06
C THR A 77 -9.74 13.08 -0.27
N ASN A 78 -9.27 11.86 0.04
CA ASN A 78 -8.06 11.26 -0.55
C ASN A 78 -8.47 10.13 -1.50
N HIS A 79 -7.54 9.66 -2.34
CA HIS A 79 -7.63 8.64 -3.39
C HIS A 79 -8.24 7.26 -3.01
N GLY A 80 -9.00 7.16 -1.92
CA GLY A 80 -9.65 5.95 -1.44
C GLY A 80 -8.75 5.08 -0.58
N VAL A 81 -7.58 5.56 -0.18
CA VAL A 81 -6.58 4.78 0.56
C VAL A 81 -6.76 4.95 2.06
N ASP A 82 -7.15 3.88 2.75
CA ASP A 82 -7.22 3.88 4.21
C ASP A 82 -5.84 3.51 4.79
N THR A 83 -5.44 4.18 5.87
CA THR A 83 -4.12 4.04 6.48
C THR A 83 -4.25 3.82 7.99
N TYR A 84 -3.55 2.82 8.50
CA TYR A 84 -3.39 2.59 9.94
C TYR A 84 -1.92 2.32 10.25
N PHE A 85 -1.32 3.07 11.18
CA PHE A 85 0.00 2.76 11.74
C PHE A 85 -0.17 2.53 13.23
N GLY A 86 0.51 1.51 13.75
CA GLY A 86 0.36 1.13 15.14
C GLY A 86 1.45 0.21 15.64
N LEU A 87 1.24 -0.27 16.87
CA LEU A 87 2.06 -1.28 17.50
C LEU A 87 1.26 -2.57 17.68
N CYS A 88 1.88 -3.69 17.37
CA CYS A 88 1.35 -5.02 17.62
C CYS A 88 2.25 -5.83 18.54
N THR A 89 1.66 -6.85 19.15
CA THR A 89 2.36 -7.80 20.00
C THR A 89 1.94 -9.20 19.59
N TYR A 90 2.92 -10.08 19.41
CA TYR A 90 2.62 -11.48 19.16
C TYR A 90 1.94 -12.11 20.39
N PRO A 91 0.96 -13.01 20.19
CA PRO A 91 0.40 -13.78 21.30
C PRO A 91 1.51 -14.44 22.12
N GLY A 92 1.50 -14.21 23.44
CA GLY A 92 2.49 -14.77 24.36
C GLY A 92 3.86 -14.07 24.36
N ARG A 93 3.99 -12.89 23.74
CA ARG A 93 5.19 -12.04 23.83
C ARG A 93 4.84 -10.69 24.43
N GLU A 94 5.86 -9.99 24.95
CA GLU A 94 5.74 -8.61 25.45
C GLU A 94 6.31 -7.58 24.47
N LEU A 95 7.25 -8.00 23.62
CA LEU A 95 7.89 -7.09 22.66
C LEU A 95 6.88 -6.55 21.65
N ARG A 96 6.88 -5.24 21.50
CA ARG A 96 6.05 -4.50 20.55
C ARG A 96 6.77 -4.35 19.22
N HIS A 97 6.03 -4.50 18.13
CA HIS A 97 6.52 -4.37 16.77
C HIS A 97 5.66 -3.36 16.00
N ARG A 98 6.28 -2.55 15.14
CA ARG A 98 5.57 -1.60 14.29
C ARG A 98 4.79 -2.36 13.21
N ILE A 99 3.54 -1.97 13.00
CA ILE A 99 2.68 -2.54 11.96
C ILE A 99 1.88 -1.46 11.26
N ASP A 100 1.90 -1.53 9.93
CA ASP A 100 1.31 -0.54 9.06
C ASP A 100 0.36 -1.21 8.08
N PHE A 101 -0.87 -0.73 8.03
CA PHE A 101 -1.87 -1.16 7.08
C PHE A 101 -2.15 -0.06 6.07
N LYS A 102 -2.19 -0.45 4.80
CA LYS A 102 -2.66 0.39 3.71
C LYS A 102 -3.71 -0.38 2.91
N VAL A 103 -4.93 0.15 2.89
CA VAL A 103 -6.03 -0.42 2.12
C VAL A 103 -6.19 0.38 0.86
N PHE A 104 -5.90 -0.22 -0.29
CA PHE A 104 -5.99 0.42 -1.60
C PHE A 104 -7.25 -0.03 -2.35
N PRO A 105 -7.95 0.89 -3.04
CA PRO A 105 -8.84 0.55 -4.13
C PRO A 105 -8.12 -0.31 -5.17
N ARG A 106 -8.88 -1.20 -5.82
CA ARG A 106 -8.30 -2.20 -6.74
C ARG A 106 -7.56 -1.57 -7.91
N ASP A 107 -8.09 -0.47 -8.46
CA ASP A 107 -7.57 0.22 -9.64
C ASP A 107 -6.24 0.95 -9.41
N ILE A 108 -5.86 1.20 -8.15
CA ILE A 108 -4.57 1.81 -7.79
C ILE A 108 -3.66 0.87 -6.98
N TYR A 109 -4.11 -0.36 -6.73
CA TYR A 109 -3.42 -1.34 -5.89
C TYR A 109 -2.00 -1.66 -6.39
N ALA A 110 -1.78 -1.73 -7.71
CA ALA A 110 -0.47 -2.02 -8.29
C ALA A 110 0.59 -0.99 -7.88
N PHE A 111 0.23 0.31 -7.88
CA PHE A 111 1.13 1.38 -7.45
C PHE A 111 1.44 1.31 -5.96
N GLY A 112 0.42 1.05 -5.15
CA GLY A 112 0.55 0.81 -3.72
C GLY A 112 1.49 -0.36 -3.43
N LEU A 113 1.32 -1.48 -4.15
CA LEU A 113 2.14 -2.67 -3.98
C LEU A 113 3.61 -2.41 -4.33
N ILE A 114 3.91 -1.66 -5.39
CA ILE A 114 5.29 -1.26 -5.72
C ILE A 114 5.87 -0.42 -4.59
N ALA A 115 5.19 0.67 -4.24
CA ALA A 115 5.69 1.64 -3.26
C ALA A 115 5.93 0.99 -1.90
N TRP A 116 5.00 0.16 -1.45
CA TRP A 116 5.04 -0.50 -0.15
C TRP A 116 5.80 -1.84 -0.15
N THR A 117 6.22 -2.34 -1.32
CA THR A 117 7.26 -3.37 -1.42
C THR A 117 8.64 -2.74 -1.35
N GLY A 118 8.83 -1.58 -1.97
CA GLY A 118 10.11 -0.88 -2.04
C GLY A 118 11.20 -1.70 -2.76
N ASN A 119 12.49 -1.47 -2.48
CA ASN A 119 13.01 -0.53 -1.48
C ASN A 119 12.94 0.95 -1.91
N ASP A 120 13.37 1.86 -1.03
CA ASP A 120 13.35 3.30 -1.30
C ASP A 120 14.23 3.71 -2.48
N VAL A 121 15.34 3.01 -2.72
CA VAL A 121 16.23 3.25 -3.87
C VAL A 121 15.51 2.94 -5.17
N LEU A 122 14.86 1.77 -5.26
CA LEU A 122 14.07 1.39 -6.42
C LEU A 122 12.90 2.36 -6.62
N ASN A 123 12.13 2.66 -5.57
CA ASN A 123 11.02 3.62 -5.63
C ASN A 123 11.48 4.98 -6.17
N ARG A 124 12.62 5.49 -5.69
CA ARG A 124 13.19 6.75 -6.19
C ARG A 124 13.59 6.66 -7.67
N ARG A 125 14.20 5.55 -8.10
CA ARG A 125 14.56 5.34 -9.52
C ARG A 125 13.32 5.31 -10.41
N LEU A 126 12.28 4.57 -10.03
CA LEU A 126 11.02 4.51 -10.78
C LEU A 126 10.35 5.89 -10.90
N ARG A 127 10.38 6.70 -9.83
CA ARG A 127 9.87 8.08 -9.86
C ARG A 127 10.66 8.97 -10.83
N LEU A 128 11.98 8.89 -10.82
CA LEU A 128 12.84 9.64 -11.76
C LEU A 128 12.60 9.22 -13.22
N LEU A 129 12.36 7.93 -13.48
CA LEU A 129 12.02 7.43 -14.80
C LEU A 129 10.62 7.86 -15.26
N ALA A 130 9.66 7.92 -14.34
CA ALA A 130 8.35 8.49 -14.64
C ALA A 130 8.48 9.97 -15.03
N GLU A 131 9.28 10.73 -14.26
CA GLU A 131 9.51 12.17 -14.50
C GLU A 131 10.16 12.43 -15.85
N SER A 132 11.18 11.64 -16.23
CA SER A 132 11.83 11.77 -17.55
C SER A 132 10.89 11.47 -18.73
N LYS A 133 9.78 10.76 -18.47
CA LYS A 133 8.72 10.48 -19.43
C LYS A 133 7.54 11.46 -19.35
N GLY A 134 7.63 12.51 -18.53
CA GLY A 134 6.55 13.49 -18.36
C GLY A 134 5.43 13.02 -17.44
N PHE A 135 5.72 12.14 -16.49
CA PHE A 135 4.77 11.64 -15.49
C PHE A 135 5.25 11.86 -14.06
N ARG A 136 4.31 11.87 -13.12
CA ARG A 136 4.54 11.80 -11.68
C ARG A 136 4.01 10.47 -11.18
N LEU A 137 4.87 9.69 -10.53
CA LEU A 137 4.54 8.42 -9.89
C LEU A 137 4.47 8.58 -8.36
N ASP A 138 3.40 8.12 -7.75
CA ASP A 138 3.28 7.93 -6.30
C ASP A 138 2.60 6.58 -5.97
N ASP A 139 2.27 6.34 -4.69
CA ASP A 139 1.62 5.09 -4.27
C ASP A 139 0.14 5.01 -4.67
N THR A 140 -0.41 6.06 -5.27
CA THR A 140 -1.82 6.15 -5.69
C THR A 140 -2.02 6.25 -7.21
N GLY A 141 -0.95 6.39 -7.99
CA GLY A 141 -1.09 6.45 -9.45
C GLY A 141 0.12 6.95 -10.21
N LEU A 142 -0.09 7.06 -11.51
CA LEU A 142 0.84 7.63 -12.47
C LEU A 142 0.11 8.72 -13.27
N PHE A 143 0.48 9.97 -13.00
CA PHE A 143 -0.22 11.16 -13.48
C PHE A 143 0.64 11.94 -14.47
N PRO A 144 0.07 12.54 -15.53
CA PRO A 144 0.81 13.47 -16.37
C PRO A 144 1.42 14.61 -15.56
N ALA A 145 2.69 14.91 -15.80
CA ALA A 145 3.38 16.04 -15.21
C ALA A 145 2.90 17.32 -15.92
N THR A 146 1.88 17.99 -15.38
CA THR A 146 1.48 19.31 -15.90
C THR A 146 2.60 20.31 -15.61
N HIS A 147 3.30 20.77 -16.64
CA HIS A 147 4.15 21.96 -16.56
C HIS A 147 3.25 23.21 -16.48
N SER A 148 2.66 23.46 -15.31
CA SER A 148 1.98 24.74 -15.07
C SER A 148 3.06 25.79 -14.79
N SER A 149 3.34 26.63 -15.78
CA SER A 149 4.04 27.90 -15.61
C SER A 149 3.28 28.75 -14.58
N GLY A 150 3.73 28.69 -13.33
CA GLY A 150 3.17 29.47 -12.22
C GLY A 150 2.61 28.61 -11.09
N GLY A 151 3.49 28.12 -10.21
CA GLY A 151 3.35 28.00 -8.75
C GLY A 151 2.11 27.37 -8.11
N LYS A 152 1.11 26.93 -8.87
CA LYS A 152 -0.10 26.26 -8.36
C LYS A 152 -0.13 24.86 -8.94
N TRP A 153 0.02 23.89 -8.05
CA TRP A 153 -0.19 22.47 -8.32
C TRP A 153 -1.48 22.33 -9.15
N GLY A 154 -1.31 21.91 -10.40
CA GLY A 154 -2.41 21.72 -11.34
C GLY A 154 -3.52 20.92 -10.69
N THR A 155 -4.73 21.45 -10.77
CA THR A 155 -5.96 20.83 -10.31
C THR A 155 -6.03 19.39 -10.82
N ARG A 156 -6.39 18.49 -9.92
CA ARG A 156 -6.42 17.01 -9.99
C ARG A 156 -7.43 16.48 -11.04
N ALA A 157 -7.34 16.94 -12.28
CA ALA A 157 -8.25 16.62 -13.38
C ALA A 157 -7.63 15.73 -14.47
N SER A 158 -6.33 15.39 -14.37
CA SER A 158 -5.72 14.45 -15.29
C SER A 158 -5.93 13.02 -14.79
N ALA A 159 -6.59 12.19 -15.60
CA ALA A 159 -6.82 10.79 -15.28
C ALA A 159 -5.47 10.07 -15.07
N SER A 160 -5.32 9.37 -13.93
CA SER A 160 -4.19 8.45 -13.75
C SER A 160 -4.23 7.39 -14.82
N LEU A 161 -3.06 6.99 -15.31
CA LEU A 161 -2.94 5.73 -16.03
C LEU A 161 -3.34 4.58 -15.10
N LYS A 162 -3.98 3.56 -15.67
CA LYS A 162 -4.49 2.38 -14.95
C LYS A 162 -3.65 1.16 -15.32
N PHE A 163 -3.18 0.47 -14.30
CA PHE A 163 -2.43 -0.77 -14.43
C PHE A 163 -2.93 -1.76 -13.39
N GLU A 164 -3.16 -3.00 -13.81
CA GLU A 164 -3.68 -4.07 -12.96
C GLU A 164 -2.58 -4.81 -12.19
N THR A 165 -1.35 -4.74 -12.71
CA THR A 165 -0.19 -5.47 -12.20
C THR A 165 1.01 -4.56 -12.01
N GLU A 166 1.90 -4.92 -11.08
CA GLU A 166 3.17 -4.22 -10.91
C GLU A 166 3.99 -4.26 -12.20
N LYS A 167 3.94 -5.38 -12.94
CA LYS A 167 4.70 -5.59 -14.16
C LYS A 167 4.33 -4.59 -15.25
N GLU A 168 3.04 -4.29 -15.42
CA GLU A 168 2.59 -3.27 -16.38
C GLU A 168 3.18 -1.88 -16.08
N VAL A 169 3.31 -1.52 -14.79
CA VAL A 169 3.96 -0.26 -14.39
C VAL A 169 5.44 -0.25 -14.79
N PHE A 170 6.15 -1.36 -14.54
CA PHE A 170 7.56 -1.52 -14.92
C PHE A 170 7.75 -1.43 -16.44
N ASP A 171 6.92 -2.17 -17.19
CA ASP A 171 6.94 -2.19 -18.65
C ASP A 171 6.70 -0.77 -19.22
N PHE A 172 5.72 -0.03 -18.68
CA PHE A 172 5.44 1.36 -19.08
C PHE A 172 6.65 2.29 -18.84
N LEU A 173 7.27 2.17 -17.67
CA LEU A 173 8.45 2.95 -17.31
C LEU A 173 9.70 2.50 -18.07
N GLY A 174 9.65 1.43 -18.85
CA GLY A 174 10.80 0.88 -19.55
C GLY A 174 11.88 0.41 -18.59
N PHE A 175 11.50 -0.04 -17.39
CA PHE A 175 12.42 -0.58 -16.39
C PHE A 175 12.29 -2.11 -16.37
N PRO A 176 13.40 -2.88 -16.35
CA PRO A 176 13.33 -4.34 -16.30
C PRO A 176 12.50 -4.82 -15.10
N TRP A 177 11.60 -5.77 -15.34
CA TRP A 177 10.84 -6.40 -14.25
C TRP A 177 11.80 -7.00 -13.22
N LEU A 178 11.54 -6.69 -11.95
CA LEU A 178 12.24 -7.27 -10.81
C LEU A 178 11.22 -7.95 -9.91
N GLU A 179 11.43 -9.24 -9.67
CA GLU A 179 10.74 -9.96 -8.63
C GLU A 179 10.98 -9.29 -7.27
N PRO A 180 10.06 -9.36 -6.30
CA PRO A 180 10.21 -8.65 -5.03
C PRO A 180 11.56 -8.89 -4.32
N HIS A 181 12.09 -10.11 -4.37
CA HIS A 181 13.38 -10.46 -3.75
C HIS A 181 14.60 -9.85 -4.47
N GLU A 182 14.46 -9.44 -5.73
CA GLU A 182 15.50 -8.78 -6.52
C GLU A 182 15.53 -7.25 -6.30
N ARG A 183 14.56 -6.69 -5.55
CA ARG A 183 14.41 -5.24 -5.30
C ARG A 183 15.27 -4.72 -4.14
N ASN A 184 16.26 -5.48 -3.69
CA ASN A 184 17.21 -5.09 -2.64
C ASN A 184 18.44 -4.38 -3.24
N LEU A 185 18.19 -3.26 -3.93
CA LEU A 185 19.19 -2.42 -4.61
C LEU A 185 19.96 -1.49 -3.67
#